data_AF-A0A1R3IFC6-F1
#
_entry.id   AF-A0A1R3IFC6-F1
#
_cell.length_a   1.000
_cell.length_b   1.000
_cell.length_c   1.000
_cell.angle_alpha   90.00
_cell.angle_beta   90.00
_cell.angle_gamma   90.00
#
_symmetry.space_group_name_H-M   'P 1'
#
loop_
_entity.id
_entity.type
_entity.pdbx_description
1 polymer ?
#
loop_
_entity_poly.entity_id
_entity_poly.type
_entity_poly.pdbx_seq_one_letter_code
_entity_poly.pdbx_strand_id
1 'polypeptide(L)'
;MDLLGQRLRVLGKGSYGKVHLVKIISGGLLFGQLIAEKTSEEKLAETLLVEKEILDQFNGNPHIIQCYGCSSSIDYETNVFSLFLELATGGNLLDLMEDYGGKIPEEHVKDDTVRLIRKITADVPSIAEKGDAIEQPAMNQKNEAVVRLSVKNFSRFIAENEYVMVDFYAPWCYWSGKLAQEYEAAAATLLKADGVALAKVDCTTERELAMKYEISGYPTLLWDGIVRWVRKSITSKTEKNTAEHLFTVSNSQDLNVTRKPVIDEKDEVVVRLTEKNFSSFIAENEYVMVNFYAPWLYWSRIVAPEYEAAANLLKGDGVVFAKVDVITDKELVRKYRINAYPTVLLFAGGVRKLYDHNRTRDDIVRWVRKSVAGVPIITEKDDAEHLLAADFIKVVGFYDTLEGEDSKELLVASKLRPDLKFYQTTNPEVANIFHIISETQHTVTVQLRAEEEIFLTFAGSFTGKALAYFLCGDKGEVPCIKGKFSPVVYSLSEERRGLDDS
;
A
#
# COMPACT_ATOMS: atom_id res chain seq x y z
N MET A 1 23.27 -37.75 -14.90
CA MET A 1 23.60 -39.10 -14.39
C MET A 1 22.40 -39.55 -13.58
N ASP A 2 21.76 -40.64 -13.96
CA ASP A 2 20.59 -41.13 -13.23
C ASP A 2 21.06 -41.83 -11.96
N LEU A 3 20.83 -41.19 -10.81
CA LEU A 3 21.10 -41.75 -9.49
C LEU A 3 19.99 -42.76 -9.17
N LEU A 4 20.36 -44.03 -9.01
CA LEU A 4 19.45 -45.10 -8.61
C LEU A 4 19.75 -45.52 -7.17
N GLY A 5 18.73 -45.51 -6.32
CA GLY A 5 18.87 -45.81 -4.90
C GLY A 5 17.83 -46.83 -4.40
N GLN A 6 18.27 -47.69 -3.46
CA GLN A 6 17.38 -48.60 -2.74
C GLN A 6 16.94 -47.96 -1.41
N ARG A 7 15.65 -47.73 -1.25
CA ARG A 7 15.06 -47.26 0.02
C ARG A 7 15.19 -48.34 1.10
N LEU A 8 15.77 -47.98 2.23
CA LEU A 8 15.99 -48.88 3.36
C LEU A 8 14.94 -48.72 4.45
N ARG A 9 14.70 -47.47 4.88
CA ARG A 9 13.70 -47.13 5.91
C ARG A 9 13.29 -45.67 5.82
N VAL A 10 12.16 -45.32 6.43
CA VAL A 10 11.72 -43.93 6.60
C VAL A 10 12.49 -43.28 7.75
N LEU A 11 13.06 -42.10 7.52
CA LEU A 11 13.73 -41.28 8.53
C LEU A 11 12.76 -40.28 9.17
N GLY A 12 11.79 -39.78 8.40
CA GLY A 12 10.78 -38.84 8.90
C GLY A 12 9.68 -38.56 7.89
N LYS A 13 8.57 -37.97 8.37
CA LYS A 13 7.44 -37.55 7.53
C LYS A 13 7.03 -36.13 7.93
N GLY A 14 6.92 -35.25 6.94
CA GLY A 14 6.41 -33.89 7.09
C GLY A 14 5.15 -33.66 6.26
N SER A 15 4.64 -32.43 6.31
CA SER A 15 3.40 -32.02 5.61
C SER A 15 3.48 -32.17 4.08
N TYR A 16 4.69 -32.10 3.52
CA TYR A 16 4.91 -32.06 2.07
C TYR A 16 5.76 -33.24 1.54
N GLY A 17 5.99 -34.27 2.35
CA GLY A 17 6.74 -35.43 1.88
C GLY A 17 7.28 -36.36 2.96
N LYS A 18 7.89 -37.45 2.52
CA LYS A 18 8.61 -38.41 3.36
C LYS A 18 10.09 -38.36 3.05
N VAL A 19 10.92 -38.48 4.08
CA VAL A 19 12.36 -38.64 3.96
C VAL A 19 12.72 -40.10 4.18
N HIS A 20 13.37 -40.70 3.20
CA HIS A 20 13.85 -42.08 3.25
C HIS A 20 15.37 -42.10 3.40
N LEU A 21 15.87 -43.07 4.15
CA LEU A 21 17.28 -43.47 4.07
C LEU A 21 17.45 -44.34 2.84
N VAL A 22 18.34 -43.95 1.94
CA VAL A 22 18.53 -44.61 0.65
C VAL A 22 19.99 -45.00 0.49
N LYS A 23 20.23 -46.24 0.06
CA LYS A 23 21.55 -46.68 -0.36
C LYS A 23 21.66 -46.55 -1.87
N ILE A 24 22.62 -45.78 -2.36
CA ILE A 24 22.85 -45.64 -3.80
C ILE A 24 23.38 -46.97 -4.36
N ILE A 25 22.72 -47.49 -5.37
CA ILE A 25 23.03 -48.76 -6.04
C ILE A 25 23.47 -48.57 -7.50
N SER A 26 23.32 -47.37 -8.06
CA SER A 26 23.91 -46.96 -9.34
C SER A 26 24.04 -45.43 -9.39
N GLY A 27 25.17 -44.88 -9.87
CA GLY A 27 25.37 -43.42 -9.91
C GLY A 27 26.81 -42.90 -9.75
N GLY A 28 27.82 -43.62 -10.26
CA GLY A 28 29.21 -43.14 -10.25
C GLY A 28 29.83 -43.05 -8.85
N LEU A 29 30.36 -41.89 -8.48
CA LEU A 29 31.14 -41.63 -7.24
C LEU A 29 30.36 -41.87 -5.93
N LEU A 30 29.03 -41.90 -6.00
CA LEU A 30 28.15 -42.08 -4.83
C LEU A 30 27.74 -43.54 -4.60
N PHE A 31 28.21 -44.49 -5.42
CA PHE A 31 27.84 -45.91 -5.30
C PHE A 31 28.14 -46.46 -3.89
N GLY A 32 27.13 -47.08 -3.28
CA GLY A 32 27.21 -47.68 -1.95
C GLY A 32 27.02 -46.71 -0.78
N GLN A 33 26.96 -45.39 -1.01
CA GLN A 33 26.75 -44.40 0.04
C GLN A 33 25.29 -44.38 0.52
N LEU A 34 25.12 -43.99 1.78
CA LEU A 34 23.82 -43.71 2.38
C LEU A 34 23.50 -42.22 2.24
N ILE A 35 22.35 -41.93 1.66
CA ILE A 35 21.85 -40.57 1.47
C ILE A 35 20.43 -40.45 2.01
N ALA A 36 19.95 -39.21 2.17
CA ALA A 36 18.56 -38.93 2.42
C ALA A 36 17.84 -38.67 1.08
N GLU A 37 16.72 -39.35 0.84
CA GLU A 37 15.84 -39.08 -0.30
C GLU A 37 14.54 -38.47 0.22
N LYS A 38 14.30 -37.20 -0.10
CA LYS A 38 13.03 -36.54 0.20
C LYS A 38 12.08 -36.71 -0.98
N THR A 39 10.89 -37.20 -0.70
CA THR A 39 9.91 -37.62 -1.73
C THR A 39 8.58 -36.93 -1.52
N SER A 40 7.97 -36.43 -2.60
CA SER A 40 6.61 -35.89 -2.61
C SER A 40 5.83 -36.41 -3.83
N GLU A 41 4.50 -36.35 -3.77
CA GLU A 41 3.67 -36.56 -4.95
C GLU A 41 3.98 -35.49 -6.01
N GLU A 42 3.92 -35.84 -7.30
CA GLU A 42 4.28 -34.94 -8.39
C GLU A 42 3.52 -33.59 -8.37
N LYS A 43 2.27 -33.57 -7.87
CA LYS A 43 1.49 -32.33 -7.69
C LYS A 43 2.12 -31.33 -6.71
N LEU A 44 3.02 -31.81 -5.85
CA LEU A 44 3.78 -31.02 -4.87
C LEU A 44 5.27 -30.97 -5.23
N ALA A 45 5.64 -31.31 -6.48
CA ALA A 45 7.03 -31.29 -6.93
C ALA A 45 7.62 -29.86 -6.92
N GLU A 46 6.80 -28.83 -7.19
CA GLU A 46 7.23 -27.43 -7.15
C GLU A 46 7.86 -27.05 -5.80
N THR A 47 7.32 -27.56 -4.69
CA THR A 47 7.86 -27.31 -3.36
C THR A 47 9.27 -27.88 -3.19
N LEU A 48 9.52 -29.10 -3.70
CA LEU A 48 10.85 -29.72 -3.65
C LEU A 48 11.81 -29.11 -4.67
N LEU A 49 11.32 -28.57 -5.79
CA LEU A 49 12.14 -27.84 -6.77
C LEU A 49 12.64 -26.52 -6.19
N VAL A 50 11.78 -25.78 -5.47
CA VAL A 50 12.21 -24.58 -4.74
C VAL A 50 13.24 -24.92 -3.67
N GLU A 51 13.04 -26.00 -2.93
CA GLU A 51 14.02 -26.48 -1.94
C GLU A 51 15.36 -26.86 -2.59
N LYS A 52 15.32 -27.54 -3.74
CA LYS A 52 16.52 -27.82 -4.55
C LYS A 52 17.24 -26.54 -4.96
N GLU A 53 16.53 -25.56 -5.51
CA GLU A 53 17.11 -24.29 -5.93
C GLU A 53 17.76 -23.55 -4.77
N ILE A 54 17.20 -23.65 -3.57
CA ILE A 54 17.79 -23.09 -2.36
C ILE A 54 19.06 -23.85 -1.99
N LEU A 55 19.03 -25.18 -1.94
CA LEU A 55 20.19 -25.99 -1.54
C LEU A 55 21.35 -25.89 -2.55
N ASP A 56 21.05 -25.80 -3.85
CA ASP A 56 22.04 -25.57 -4.90
C ASP A 56 22.81 -24.24 -4.70
N GLN A 57 22.19 -23.24 -4.05
CA GLN A 57 22.85 -21.96 -3.73
C GLN A 57 23.85 -22.06 -2.58
N PHE A 58 23.77 -23.11 -1.76
CA PHE A 58 24.66 -23.38 -0.64
C PHE A 58 25.65 -24.52 -0.94
N ASN A 59 25.87 -24.80 -2.23
CA ASN A 59 26.81 -25.82 -2.65
C ASN A 59 28.21 -25.54 -2.06
N GLY A 60 28.79 -26.57 -1.43
CA GLY A 60 30.09 -26.50 -0.76
C GLY A 60 30.11 -25.83 0.63
N ASN A 61 28.96 -25.53 1.24
CA ASN A 61 28.90 -25.19 2.68
C ASN A 61 28.86 -26.51 3.50
N PRO A 62 29.85 -26.78 4.38
CA PRO A 62 29.93 -28.06 5.11
C PRO A 62 28.86 -28.23 6.20
N HIS A 63 28.12 -27.16 6.55
CA HIS A 63 27.09 -27.17 7.59
C HIS A 63 25.66 -27.09 7.01
N ILE A 64 25.54 -27.09 5.68
CA ILE A 64 24.26 -27.13 4.98
C ILE A 64 24.23 -28.41 4.15
N ILE A 65 23.12 -29.13 4.27
CA ILE A 65 22.90 -30.39 3.55
C ILE A 65 23.06 -30.16 2.06
N GLN A 66 23.99 -30.88 1.44
CA GLN A 66 24.20 -30.79 0.00
C GLN A 66 23.07 -31.47 -0.76
N CYS A 67 22.64 -30.86 -1.88
CA CYS A 67 21.73 -31.50 -2.82
C CYS A 67 22.52 -32.11 -3.97
N TYR A 68 22.31 -33.40 -4.25
CA TYR A 68 22.97 -34.12 -5.34
C TYR A 68 22.13 -34.15 -6.63
N GLY A 69 20.89 -33.63 -6.57
CA GLY A 69 19.98 -33.56 -7.70
C GLY A 69 18.59 -34.10 -7.38
N CYS A 70 17.76 -34.23 -8.42
CA CYS A 70 16.38 -34.68 -8.31
C CYS A 70 15.99 -35.62 -9.46
N SER A 71 14.94 -36.40 -9.27
CA SER A 71 14.36 -37.27 -10.31
C SER A 71 12.88 -37.52 -10.07
N SER A 72 12.11 -37.71 -11.15
CA SER A 72 10.73 -38.23 -11.06
C SER A 72 10.71 -39.75 -11.26
N SER A 73 9.89 -40.46 -10.49
CA SER A 73 9.72 -41.92 -10.57
C SER A 73 8.26 -42.32 -10.36
N ILE A 74 7.91 -43.57 -10.65
CA ILE A 74 6.56 -44.12 -10.44
C ILE A 74 6.62 -45.15 -9.31
N ASP A 75 5.81 -44.95 -8.27
CA ASP A 75 5.73 -45.83 -7.10
C ASP A 75 4.30 -46.33 -6.92
N TYR A 76 4.08 -47.65 -6.99
CA TYR A 76 2.78 -48.34 -6.86
C TYR A 76 1.57 -47.55 -7.45
N GLU A 77 1.69 -47.09 -8.70
CA GLU A 77 0.68 -46.32 -9.49
C GLU A 77 0.64 -44.79 -9.30
N THR A 78 1.58 -44.18 -8.57
CA THR A 78 1.66 -42.72 -8.37
C THR A 78 2.98 -42.12 -8.82
N ASN A 79 2.94 -40.97 -9.50
CA ASN A 79 4.14 -40.21 -9.86
C ASN A 79 4.70 -39.49 -8.63
N VAL A 80 5.97 -39.72 -8.34
CA VAL A 80 6.69 -39.22 -7.16
C VAL A 80 7.90 -38.42 -7.62
N PHE A 81 8.06 -37.22 -7.08
CA PHE A 81 9.26 -36.42 -7.25
C PHE A 81 10.20 -36.64 -6.06
N SER A 82 11.47 -36.92 -6.36
CA SER A 82 12.51 -37.23 -5.40
C SER A 82 13.64 -36.20 -5.46
N LEU A 83 14.07 -35.74 -4.29
CA LEU A 83 15.24 -34.91 -4.07
C LEU A 83 16.30 -35.72 -3.30
N PHE A 84 17.50 -35.84 -3.87
CA PHE A 84 18.62 -36.58 -3.28
C PHE A 84 19.51 -35.64 -2.49
N LEU A 85 19.62 -35.90 -1.19
CA LEU A 85 20.27 -35.03 -0.21
C LEU A 85 21.38 -35.78 0.51
N GLU A 86 22.42 -35.06 0.89
CA GLU A 86 23.42 -35.56 1.82
C GLU A 86 22.76 -36.01 3.13
N LEU A 87 23.19 -37.15 3.65
CA LEU A 87 22.85 -37.52 5.01
C LEU A 87 23.70 -36.63 5.92
N ALA A 88 23.09 -35.69 6.66
CA ALA A 88 23.81 -34.70 7.48
C ALA A 88 24.87 -35.36 8.38
N THR A 89 26.13 -35.35 7.93
CA THR A 89 27.25 -36.00 8.64
C THR A 89 28.06 -35.02 9.49
N GLY A 90 27.98 -33.72 9.18
CA GLY A 90 28.70 -32.62 9.86
C GLY A 90 27.91 -31.88 10.95
N GLY A 91 26.76 -32.41 11.37
CA GLY A 91 25.82 -31.70 12.24
C GLY A 91 25.02 -30.62 11.51
N ASN A 92 24.03 -30.05 12.17
CA ASN A 92 23.23 -28.94 11.66
C ASN A 92 23.78 -27.59 12.18
N LEU A 93 23.26 -26.47 11.68
CA LEU A 93 23.73 -25.13 12.08
C LEU A 93 23.65 -24.91 13.61
N LEU A 94 22.69 -25.53 14.29
CA LEU A 94 22.57 -25.50 15.74
C LEU A 94 23.73 -26.23 16.41
N ASP A 95 24.15 -27.38 15.87
CA ASP A 95 25.27 -28.16 16.40
C ASP A 95 26.58 -27.34 16.27
N LEU A 96 26.78 -26.68 15.12
CA LEU A 96 27.87 -25.73 14.94
C LEU A 96 27.80 -24.56 15.94
N MET A 97 26.60 -24.02 16.17
CA MET A 97 26.43 -22.93 17.13
C MET A 97 26.73 -23.38 18.55
N GLU A 98 26.32 -24.59 18.94
CA GLU A 98 26.61 -25.16 20.26
C GLU A 98 28.12 -25.35 20.47
N ASP A 99 28.83 -25.86 19.46
CA ASP A 99 30.29 -26.03 19.48
C ASP A 99 31.05 -24.70 19.70
N TYR A 100 30.43 -23.58 19.32
CA TYR A 100 30.97 -22.22 19.49
C TYR A 100 30.19 -21.36 20.49
N GLY A 101 29.54 -21.99 21.48
CA GLY A 101 28.93 -21.30 22.62
C GLY A 101 27.71 -20.44 22.26
N GLY A 102 26.88 -20.95 21.35
CA GLY A 102 25.70 -20.29 20.80
C GLY A 102 26.01 -19.25 19.72
N LYS A 103 27.21 -19.27 19.13
CA LYS A 103 27.66 -18.32 18.11
C LYS A 103 28.14 -19.07 16.88
N ILE A 104 28.13 -18.40 15.73
CA ILE A 104 28.76 -18.91 14.51
C ILE A 104 30.15 -18.25 14.41
N PRO A 105 31.23 -19.00 14.12
CA PRO A 105 32.55 -18.44 13.90
C PRO A 105 32.55 -17.32 12.85
N GLU A 106 33.32 -16.28 13.12
CA GLU A 106 33.36 -15.05 12.31
C GLU A 106 33.73 -15.32 10.84
N GLU A 107 34.58 -16.32 10.58
CA GLU A 107 34.93 -16.75 9.22
C GLU A 107 33.73 -17.29 8.43
N HIS A 108 32.87 -18.09 9.06
CA HIS A 108 31.67 -18.65 8.43
C HIS A 108 30.60 -17.56 8.25
N VAL A 109 30.45 -16.66 9.22
CA VAL A 109 29.54 -15.50 9.09
C VAL A 109 29.98 -14.59 7.95
N LYS A 110 31.28 -14.35 7.82
CA LYS A 110 31.86 -13.54 6.75
C LYS A 110 31.61 -14.16 5.38
N ASP A 111 31.88 -15.46 5.21
CA ASP A 111 31.68 -16.13 3.93
C ASP A 111 30.20 -16.21 3.53
N ASP A 112 29.30 -16.48 4.47
CA ASP A 112 27.86 -16.51 4.20
C ASP A 112 27.30 -15.12 3.90
N THR A 113 27.77 -14.09 4.61
CA THR A 113 27.39 -12.69 4.37
C THR A 113 27.93 -12.17 3.04
N VAL A 114 29.17 -12.52 2.68
CA VAL A 114 29.77 -12.18 1.38
C VAL A 114 29.05 -12.89 0.24
N ARG A 115 28.65 -14.16 0.38
CA ARG A 115 27.83 -14.87 -0.62
C ARG A 115 26.47 -14.21 -0.80
N LEU A 116 25.84 -13.77 0.30
CA LEU A 116 24.56 -13.06 0.27
C LEU A 116 24.67 -11.68 -0.40
N ILE A 117 25.72 -10.91 -0.10
CA ILE A 117 25.97 -9.59 -0.68
C ILE A 117 26.36 -9.71 -2.16
N ARG A 118 27.19 -10.69 -2.54
CA ARG A 118 27.55 -10.95 -3.95
C ARG A 118 26.34 -11.25 -4.83
N LYS A 119 25.30 -11.89 -4.28
CA LYS A 119 24.02 -12.10 -4.99
C LYS A 119 23.22 -10.80 -5.16
N ILE A 120 23.32 -9.88 -4.19
CA ILE A 120 22.70 -8.54 -4.28
C ILE A 120 23.44 -7.67 -5.32
N THR A 121 24.75 -7.87 -5.47
CA THR A 121 25.59 -7.12 -6.43
C THR A 121 25.81 -7.83 -7.77
N ALA A 122 25.30 -9.06 -7.97
CA ALA A 122 25.51 -9.85 -9.19
C ALA A 122 24.84 -9.26 -10.45
N ASP A 123 23.88 -8.34 -10.31
CA ASP A 123 23.25 -7.61 -11.42
C ASP A 123 23.99 -6.30 -11.77
N VAL A 124 25.11 -6.00 -11.11
CA VAL A 124 25.97 -4.87 -11.48
C VAL A 124 26.87 -5.31 -12.65
N PRO A 125 26.80 -4.67 -13.83
CA PRO A 125 27.73 -4.95 -14.91
C PRO A 125 29.15 -4.64 -14.44
N SER A 126 30.02 -5.65 -14.51
CA SER A 126 31.47 -5.48 -14.38
C SER A 126 31.94 -4.49 -15.43
N ILE A 127 32.27 -3.26 -15.02
CA ILE A 127 33.04 -2.32 -15.85
C ILE A 127 34.52 -2.56 -15.53
N ALA A 128 35.11 -3.44 -16.33
CA ALA A 128 36.55 -3.49 -16.48
C ALA A 128 37.04 -2.21 -17.19
N GLU A 129 37.91 -1.47 -16.48
CA GLU A 129 38.96 -0.56 -16.94
C GLU A 129 38.72 0.36 -18.16
N LYS A 130 38.75 1.69 -17.90
CA LYS A 130 39.77 2.63 -18.45
C LYS A 130 39.70 4.01 -17.78
N GLY A 131 40.87 4.64 -17.65
CA GLY A 131 41.17 5.89 -16.92
C GLY A 131 40.34 7.13 -17.32
N ASP A 132 40.41 8.25 -16.61
CA ASP A 132 41.60 8.91 -16.07
C ASP A 132 41.35 9.61 -14.72
N ALA A 133 42.44 9.89 -14.01
CA ALA A 133 42.47 10.58 -12.73
C ALA A 133 41.83 11.99 -12.81
N ILE A 134 40.85 12.23 -11.93
CA ILE A 134 40.36 13.57 -11.61
C ILE A 134 40.76 13.86 -10.17
N GLU A 135 41.60 14.89 -9.99
CA GLU A 135 42.06 15.37 -8.68
C GLU A 135 40.87 15.81 -7.79
N GLN A 136 40.87 15.32 -6.56
CA GLN A 136 39.93 15.70 -5.51
C GLN A 136 40.24 17.09 -4.94
N PRO A 137 39.25 17.98 -4.73
CA PRO A 137 39.46 19.17 -3.92
C PRO A 137 39.18 18.92 -2.43
N ALA A 138 40.24 19.06 -1.65
CA ALA A 138 40.36 19.55 -0.28
C ALA A 138 39.38 19.04 0.82
N MET A 139 39.93 18.11 1.59
CA MET A 139 39.55 17.58 2.90
C MET A 139 39.29 18.65 3.98
N ASN A 140 38.24 18.48 4.80
CA ASN A 140 38.23 18.97 6.20
C ASN A 140 37.25 18.16 7.09
N GLN A 141 37.76 17.20 7.86
CA GLN A 141 37.98 17.23 9.33
C GLN A 141 37.10 16.27 10.16
N LYS A 142 37.26 14.96 9.89
CA LYS A 142 37.46 13.85 10.84
C LYS A 142 37.48 12.57 10.01
N ASN A 143 38.57 11.81 10.05
CA ASN A 143 38.70 10.51 9.37
C ASN A 143 37.79 9.47 10.04
N GLU A 144 36.47 9.57 9.85
CA GLU A 144 35.57 8.44 10.00
C GLU A 144 35.37 7.85 8.60
N ALA A 145 35.65 6.56 8.44
CA ALA A 145 35.40 5.86 7.18
C ALA A 145 33.90 5.88 6.80
N VAL A 146 33.02 6.16 7.77
CA VAL A 146 31.58 6.37 7.61
C VAL A 146 31.23 7.83 7.91
N VAL A 147 30.66 8.54 6.94
CA VAL A 147 30.36 9.97 7.10
C VAL A 147 29.08 10.19 7.89
N ARG A 148 29.12 11.03 8.93
CA ARG A 148 27.90 11.43 9.65
C ARG A 148 27.09 12.45 8.85
N LEU A 149 25.85 12.11 8.55
CA LEU A 149 24.93 12.97 7.84
C LEU A 149 23.95 13.67 8.77
N SER A 150 23.60 14.88 8.37
CA SER A 150 22.64 15.80 8.97
C SER A 150 21.85 16.47 7.85
N VAL A 151 20.73 17.12 8.16
CA VAL A 151 19.92 17.84 7.16
C VAL A 151 20.77 18.78 6.29
N LYS A 152 21.84 19.36 6.84
CA LYS A 152 22.71 20.34 6.17
C LYS A 152 23.64 19.74 5.09
N ASN A 153 24.10 18.50 5.27
CA ASN A 153 25.08 17.88 4.38
C ASN A 153 24.55 16.66 3.62
N PHE A 154 23.37 16.13 4.00
CA PHE A 154 22.80 14.93 3.42
C PHE A 154 22.67 15.02 1.90
N SER A 155 21.97 16.04 1.38
CA SER A 155 21.71 16.17 -0.06
C SER A 155 22.99 16.31 -0.89
N ARG A 156 23.99 17.02 -0.36
CA ARG A 156 25.28 17.19 -1.03
C ARG A 156 26.05 15.87 -1.06
N PHE A 157 26.10 15.16 0.07
CA PHE A 157 26.81 13.88 0.16
C PHE A 157 26.24 12.83 -0.78
N ILE A 158 24.90 12.74 -0.87
CA ILE A 158 24.24 11.85 -1.83
C ILE A 158 24.54 12.25 -3.28
N ALA A 159 24.61 13.55 -3.59
CA ALA A 159 24.88 14.01 -4.96
C ALA A 159 26.35 13.83 -5.39
N GLU A 160 27.28 13.81 -4.45
CA GLU A 160 28.72 13.69 -4.70
C GLU A 160 29.21 12.24 -4.81
N ASN A 161 28.40 11.27 -4.41
CA ASN A 161 28.76 9.85 -4.40
C ASN A 161 27.77 9.04 -5.24
N GLU A 162 28.28 8.26 -6.18
CA GLU A 162 27.45 7.49 -7.14
C GLU A 162 26.65 6.38 -6.45
N TYR A 163 27.25 5.72 -5.46
CA TYR A 163 26.59 4.70 -4.64
C TYR A 163 26.75 5.02 -3.17
N VAL A 164 25.64 5.20 -2.47
CA VAL A 164 25.64 5.51 -1.03
C VAL A 164 24.77 4.53 -0.27
N MET A 165 25.30 4.00 0.83
CA MET A 165 24.53 3.34 1.87
C MET A 165 24.52 4.22 3.13
N VAL A 166 23.36 4.35 3.77
CA VAL A 166 23.15 5.19 4.96
C VAL A 166 22.56 4.36 6.10
N ASP A 167 23.23 4.33 7.26
CA ASP A 167 22.74 3.77 8.51
C ASP A 167 21.96 4.80 9.35
N PHE A 168 20.66 4.63 9.45
CA PHE A 168 19.79 5.38 10.33
C PHE A 168 19.70 4.70 11.69
N TYR A 169 20.37 5.28 12.69
CA TYR A 169 20.61 4.64 13.99
C TYR A 169 20.13 5.49 15.17
N ALA A 170 20.03 4.88 16.35
CA ALA A 170 19.82 5.57 17.61
C ALA A 170 20.96 5.24 18.60
N PRO A 171 21.60 6.23 19.25
CA PRO A 171 22.78 6.00 20.12
C PRO A 171 22.50 5.11 21.33
N TRP A 172 21.25 5.10 21.82
CA TRP A 172 20.82 4.27 22.95
C TRP A 172 20.42 2.85 22.53
N CYS A 173 20.36 2.55 21.22
CA CYS A 173 19.94 1.25 20.72
C CYS A 173 21.11 0.26 20.70
N TYR A 174 20.96 -0.86 21.41
CA TYR A 174 21.95 -1.93 21.47
C TYR A 174 22.29 -2.51 20.08
N TRP A 175 21.29 -2.70 19.22
CA TRP A 175 21.48 -3.24 17.86
C TRP A 175 22.19 -2.26 16.94
N SER A 176 21.96 -0.96 17.10
CA SER A 176 22.70 0.07 16.39
C SER A 176 24.17 0.07 16.77
N GLY A 177 24.48 -0.09 18.07
CA GLY A 177 25.87 -0.23 18.53
C GLY A 177 26.57 -1.48 17.97
N LYS A 178 25.83 -2.59 17.80
CA LYS A 178 26.36 -3.82 17.18
C LYS A 178 26.62 -3.68 15.69
N LEU A 179 25.74 -3.00 14.95
CA LEU A 179 25.94 -2.76 13.52
C LEU A 179 27.09 -1.79 13.27
N ALA A 180 27.23 -0.75 14.09
CA ALA A 180 28.23 0.32 13.90
C ALA A 180 29.66 -0.22 13.74
N GLN A 181 30.06 -1.22 14.52
CA GLN A 181 31.41 -1.80 14.46
C GLN A 181 31.70 -2.43 13.09
N GLU A 182 30.77 -3.23 12.57
CA GLU A 182 30.90 -3.91 11.28
C GLU A 182 30.76 -2.91 10.11
N TYR A 183 29.82 -1.98 10.25
CA TYR A 183 29.54 -0.95 9.25
C TYR A 183 30.76 -0.03 9.04
N GLU A 184 31.46 0.33 10.13
CA GLU A 184 32.68 1.13 10.06
C GLU A 184 33.87 0.32 9.50
N ALA A 185 33.98 -0.96 9.81
CA ALA A 185 35.02 -1.84 9.26
C ALA A 185 34.87 -2.08 7.74
N ALA A 186 33.63 -2.16 7.25
CA ALA A 186 33.32 -2.40 5.84
C ALA A 186 33.57 -1.17 4.94
N ALA A 187 33.51 0.03 5.50
CA ALA A 187 33.46 1.28 4.74
C ALA A 187 34.65 1.49 3.79
N ALA A 188 35.88 1.30 4.28
CA ALA A 188 37.08 1.47 3.47
C ALA A 188 37.20 0.41 2.35
N THR A 189 36.69 -0.79 2.60
CA THR A 189 36.74 -1.89 1.63
C THR A 189 35.73 -1.66 0.50
N LEU A 190 34.48 -1.32 0.86
CA LEU A 190 33.40 -1.11 -0.10
C LEU A 190 33.61 0.14 -0.97
N LEU A 191 34.18 1.21 -0.40
CA LEU A 191 34.52 2.40 -1.18
C LEU A 191 35.61 2.10 -2.21
N LYS A 192 36.62 1.30 -1.85
CA LYS A 192 37.75 0.98 -2.72
C LYS A 192 37.44 -0.09 -3.77
N ALA A 193 36.65 -1.11 -3.40
CA ALA A 193 36.33 -2.24 -4.26
C ALA A 193 35.15 -1.95 -5.18
N ASP A 194 34.11 -1.30 -4.66
CA ASP A 194 32.79 -1.22 -5.29
C ASP A 194 32.31 0.23 -5.49
N GLY A 195 33.11 1.23 -5.10
CA GLY A 195 32.74 2.66 -5.23
C GLY A 195 31.64 3.11 -4.27
N VAL A 196 31.37 2.34 -3.21
CA VAL A 196 30.24 2.56 -2.31
C VAL A 196 30.65 3.38 -1.10
N ALA A 197 30.09 4.58 -0.97
CA ALA A 197 30.28 5.43 0.19
C ALA A 197 29.32 5.05 1.32
N LEU A 198 29.84 4.88 2.54
CA LEU A 198 29.03 4.61 3.73
C LEU A 198 28.81 5.88 4.55
N ALA A 199 27.59 6.03 5.06
CA ALA A 199 27.16 7.16 5.87
C ALA A 199 26.26 6.73 7.03
N LYS A 200 26.11 7.58 8.05
CA LYS A 200 25.24 7.33 9.20
C LYS A 200 24.45 8.57 9.63
N VAL A 201 23.20 8.39 10.02
CA VAL A 201 22.28 9.42 10.52
C VAL A 201 21.80 9.04 11.92
N ASP A 202 22.07 9.90 12.89
CA ASP A 202 21.53 9.76 14.23
C ASP A 202 20.09 10.27 14.26
N CYS A 203 19.14 9.35 14.34
CA CYS A 203 17.71 9.65 14.26
C CYS A 203 17.17 10.33 15.52
N THR A 204 17.92 10.32 16.62
CA THR A 204 17.51 11.03 17.84
C THR A 204 17.69 12.54 17.71
N THR A 205 18.67 12.95 16.90
CA THR A 205 19.03 14.35 16.65
C THR A 205 18.50 14.84 15.30
N GLU A 206 18.69 14.07 14.23
CA GLU A 206 18.25 14.40 12.86
C GLU A 206 16.84 13.88 12.58
N ARG A 207 15.88 14.27 13.42
CA ARG A 207 14.49 13.79 13.35
C ARG A 207 13.81 14.07 12.03
N GLU A 208 14.15 15.19 11.37
CA GLU A 208 13.62 15.52 10.05
C GLU A 208 14.06 14.50 9.00
N LEU A 209 15.32 14.04 9.03
CA LEU A 209 15.78 12.98 8.14
C LEU A 209 15.13 11.65 8.50
N ALA A 210 15.04 11.31 9.79
CA ALA A 210 14.39 10.08 10.22
C ALA A 210 12.90 10.03 9.80
N MET A 211 12.18 11.15 9.88
CA MET A 211 10.80 11.27 9.41
C MET A 211 10.73 11.23 7.88
N LYS A 212 11.60 11.98 7.19
CA LYS A 212 11.66 12.02 5.72
C LYS A 212 11.89 10.64 5.10
N TYR A 213 12.68 9.80 5.76
CA TYR A 213 13.01 8.45 5.33
C TYR A 213 12.23 7.37 6.10
N GLU A 214 11.20 7.76 6.86
CA GLU A 214 10.24 6.89 7.55
C GLU A 214 10.90 5.82 8.44
N ILE A 215 11.94 6.22 9.16
CA ILE A 215 12.70 5.33 10.04
C ILE A 215 11.87 5.03 11.29
N SER A 216 11.25 3.85 11.31
CA SER A 216 10.41 3.38 12.40
C SER A 216 11.12 2.42 13.37
N GLY A 217 12.41 2.14 13.15
CA GLY A 217 13.20 1.21 13.96
C GLY A 217 14.70 1.36 13.70
N TYR A 218 15.52 0.99 14.68
CA TYR A 218 16.97 1.23 14.65
C TYR A 218 17.75 -0.07 14.88
N PRO A 219 18.85 -0.30 14.13
CA PRO A 219 19.30 0.47 12.96
C PRO A 219 18.47 0.15 11.71
N THR A 220 18.43 1.09 10.76
CA THR A 220 17.83 0.89 9.42
C THR A 220 18.82 1.34 8.34
N LEU A 221 19.18 0.45 7.42
CA LEU A 221 20.08 0.76 6.31
C LEU A 221 19.26 1.15 5.05
N LEU A 222 19.64 2.24 4.40
CA LEU A 222 19.10 2.67 3.11
C LEU A 222 20.20 2.75 2.04
N TRP A 223 19.90 2.30 0.83
CA TRP A 223 20.81 2.34 -0.32
C TRP A 223 20.21 3.20 -1.43
N ASP A 224 20.97 4.14 -1.98
CA ASP A 224 20.54 4.97 -3.11
C ASP A 224 20.98 4.33 -4.45
N GLY A 225 20.06 3.54 -5.02
CA GLY A 225 20.23 2.88 -6.32
C GLY A 225 19.06 1.99 -6.73
N ILE A 226 17.85 2.25 -6.20
CA ILE A 226 16.62 1.41 -6.15
C ILE A 226 16.35 1.02 -4.69
N VAL A 227 15.31 1.63 -4.11
CA VAL A 227 14.87 1.43 -2.71
C VAL A 227 14.66 -0.05 -2.43
N ARG A 228 15.52 -0.66 -1.60
CA ARG A 228 15.29 -1.99 -1.03
C ARG A 228 15.52 -1.94 0.48
N TRP A 229 14.49 -2.31 1.24
CA TRP A 229 14.51 -2.37 2.70
C TRP A 229 15.32 -3.59 3.17
N VAL A 230 16.34 -3.39 4.01
CA VAL A 230 16.88 -4.47 4.87
C VAL A 230 16.37 -4.23 6.28
N ARG A 231 15.26 -4.89 6.64
CA ARG A 231 14.77 -4.92 8.02
C ARG A 231 15.32 -6.17 8.70
N LYS A 232 16.34 -6.04 9.55
CA LYS A 232 16.68 -7.08 10.53
C LYS A 232 16.02 -6.71 11.86
N SER A 233 14.82 -7.25 12.11
CA SER A 233 14.26 -7.23 13.46
C SER A 233 15.11 -8.17 14.31
N ILE A 234 15.83 -7.62 15.29
CA ILE A 234 16.38 -8.43 16.37
C ILE A 234 15.53 -8.17 17.60
N THR A 235 14.55 -9.03 17.83
CA THR A 235 13.87 -9.13 19.12
C THR A 235 13.79 -10.60 19.49
N SER A 236 14.57 -10.97 20.49
CA SER A 236 14.42 -12.23 21.21
C SER A 236 13.14 -12.19 22.04
N LYS A 237 12.19 -13.05 21.74
CA LYS A 237 11.78 -14.20 22.58
C LYS A 237 10.44 -14.77 22.14
N THR A 238 10.45 -16.10 22.02
CA THR A 238 9.34 -17.07 22.09
C THR A 238 8.37 -17.17 20.90
N GLU A 239 8.72 -18.10 20.00
CA GLU A 239 7.90 -19.16 19.41
C GLU A 239 6.47 -18.83 18.91
N LYS A 240 6.33 -18.63 17.60
CA LYS A 240 5.80 -19.63 16.64
C LYS A 240 5.72 -18.99 15.24
N ASN A 241 6.45 -19.61 14.32
CA ASN A 241 6.52 -19.30 12.90
C ASN A 241 5.18 -19.54 12.20
N THR A 242 4.78 -18.59 11.35
CA THR A 242 4.53 -18.83 9.91
C THR A 242 4.64 -17.51 9.16
N ALA A 243 5.67 -17.37 8.32
CA ALA A 243 5.79 -16.30 7.34
C ALA A 243 6.34 -16.88 6.04
N GLU A 244 5.53 -17.71 5.40
CA GLU A 244 5.52 -17.81 3.94
C GLU A 244 4.60 -16.68 3.45
N HIS A 245 5.15 -15.71 2.71
CA HIS A 245 4.63 -15.29 1.42
C HIS A 245 5.34 -14.04 0.88
N LEU A 246 5.52 -14.07 -0.46
CA LEU A 246 5.68 -12.97 -1.40
C LEU A 246 7.11 -12.49 -1.70
N PHE A 247 7.68 -13.04 -2.76
CA PHE A 247 8.28 -12.23 -3.83
C PHE A 247 7.93 -12.85 -5.18
N THR A 248 7.11 -12.13 -5.96
CA THR A 248 6.98 -12.33 -7.42
C THR A 248 7.65 -11.14 -8.08
N VAL A 249 8.58 -11.44 -8.99
CA VAL A 249 9.34 -10.47 -9.78
C VAL A 249 8.51 -10.12 -11.02
N SER A 250 8.26 -8.84 -11.26
CA SER A 250 7.79 -8.32 -12.54
C SER A 250 8.89 -7.47 -13.15
N ASN A 251 9.33 -7.85 -14.35
CA ASN A 251 10.45 -7.30 -15.10
C ASN A 251 10.40 -5.78 -15.31
N SER A 252 11.58 -5.17 -15.21
CA SER A 252 11.91 -3.83 -15.70
C SER A 252 12.40 -3.93 -17.15
N GLN A 253 11.63 -3.43 -18.09
CA GLN A 253 12.19 -2.86 -19.33
C GLN A 253 11.54 -1.50 -19.55
N ASP A 254 12.40 -0.57 -19.95
CA ASP A 254 12.14 0.82 -20.33
C ASP A 254 11.86 1.80 -19.18
N LEU A 255 12.86 2.66 -18.91
CA LEU A 255 12.72 4.11 -19.06
C LEU A 255 14.08 4.79 -18.81
N ASN A 256 14.85 4.91 -19.88
CA ASN A 256 15.76 6.04 -20.07
C ASN A 256 14.88 7.28 -20.32
N VAL A 257 14.71 8.18 -19.35
CA VAL A 257 14.24 9.54 -19.65
C VAL A 257 15.03 10.56 -18.84
N THR A 258 15.86 11.27 -19.58
CA THR A 258 16.57 12.49 -19.26
C THR A 258 15.62 13.65 -18.94
N ARG A 259 16.18 14.63 -18.22
CA ARG A 259 15.55 15.82 -17.61
C ARG A 259 14.60 16.64 -18.52
N LYS A 260 13.40 16.99 -17.98
CA LYS A 260 12.51 18.19 -18.08
C LYS A 260 12.52 19.08 -19.36
N PRO A 261 11.50 19.96 -19.58
CA PRO A 261 10.04 19.89 -19.35
C PRO A 261 9.22 20.40 -20.58
N VAL A 262 8.04 19.86 -20.88
CA VAL A 262 6.96 20.60 -21.61
C VAL A 262 5.60 20.03 -21.19
N ILE A 263 4.68 20.95 -20.87
CA ILE A 263 3.26 20.72 -20.54
C ILE A 263 2.50 20.44 -21.84
N ASP A 264 1.66 19.41 -21.84
CA ASP A 264 0.42 19.42 -22.63
C ASP A 264 -0.72 18.89 -21.74
N GLU A 265 -1.67 19.76 -21.43
CA GLU A 265 -2.62 19.63 -20.31
C GLU A 265 -3.91 18.89 -20.69
N LYS A 266 -3.95 18.14 -21.81
CA LYS A 266 -5.23 17.71 -22.39
C LYS A 266 -5.58 16.22 -22.38
N ASP A 267 -4.68 15.33 -21.98
CA ASP A 267 -4.96 13.88 -21.96
C ASP A 267 -4.38 13.17 -20.73
N GLU A 268 -4.38 13.84 -19.57
CA GLU A 268 -4.01 13.19 -18.32
C GLU A 268 -5.19 12.36 -17.80
N VAL A 269 -4.97 11.05 -17.60
CA VAL A 269 -5.98 10.13 -17.01
C VAL A 269 -6.43 10.60 -15.63
N VAL A 270 -5.56 11.33 -14.93
CA VAL A 270 -5.80 11.93 -13.62
C VAL A 270 -5.57 13.43 -13.69
N VAL A 271 -6.64 14.21 -13.56
CA VAL A 271 -6.61 15.67 -13.72
C VAL A 271 -5.94 16.35 -12.53
N ARG A 272 -5.02 17.27 -12.78
CA ARG A 272 -4.45 18.11 -11.71
C ARG A 272 -5.44 19.20 -11.28
N LEU A 273 -5.85 19.15 -10.01
CA LEU A 273 -6.66 20.21 -9.40
C LEU A 273 -5.78 21.14 -8.56
N THR A 274 -6.19 22.41 -8.54
CA THR A 274 -5.60 23.49 -7.78
C THR A 274 -6.70 24.27 -7.08
N GLU A 275 -6.34 25.13 -6.12
CA GLU A 275 -7.29 26.02 -5.43
C GLU A 275 -8.22 26.79 -6.38
N LYS A 276 -7.76 27.12 -7.59
CA LYS A 276 -8.51 27.91 -8.58
C LYS A 276 -9.59 27.15 -9.32
N ASN A 277 -9.39 25.86 -9.60
CA ASN A 277 -10.31 25.05 -10.42
C ASN A 277 -11.06 23.99 -9.61
N PHE A 278 -10.68 23.74 -8.36
CA PHE A 278 -11.24 22.67 -7.55
C PHE A 278 -12.76 22.79 -7.43
N SER A 279 -13.27 23.94 -6.98
CA SER A 279 -14.70 24.12 -6.70
C SER A 279 -15.57 23.96 -7.94
N SER A 280 -15.17 24.56 -9.08
CA SER A 280 -15.91 24.41 -10.34
C SER A 280 -15.85 22.99 -10.85
N PHE A 281 -14.68 22.33 -10.77
CA PHE A 281 -14.51 20.96 -11.23
C PHE A 281 -15.36 19.95 -10.44
N ILE A 282 -15.44 20.09 -9.11
CA ILE A 282 -16.30 19.24 -8.28
C ILE A 282 -17.79 19.51 -8.58
N ALA A 283 -18.17 20.74 -8.91
CA ALA A 283 -19.56 21.08 -9.23
C ALA A 283 -20.00 20.56 -10.62
N GLU A 284 -19.08 20.56 -11.59
CA GLU A 284 -19.34 20.12 -12.97
C GLU A 284 -19.39 18.58 -13.11
N ASN A 285 -18.78 17.84 -12.19
CA ASN A 285 -18.65 16.39 -12.27
C ASN A 285 -19.39 15.71 -11.12
N GLU A 286 -20.25 14.74 -11.44
CA GLU A 286 -21.07 14.06 -10.43
C GLU A 286 -20.25 13.23 -9.44
N TYR A 287 -19.21 12.55 -9.93
CA TYR A 287 -18.30 11.77 -9.11
C TYR A 287 -16.85 12.12 -9.43
N VAL A 288 -16.14 12.65 -8.43
CA VAL A 288 -14.72 12.97 -8.54
C VAL A 288 -13.94 12.31 -7.42
N MET A 289 -13.03 11.40 -7.75
CA MET A 289 -12.07 10.89 -6.78
C MET A 289 -10.84 11.79 -6.81
N VAL A 290 -10.39 12.27 -5.65
CA VAL A 290 -9.25 13.18 -5.52
C VAL A 290 -8.19 12.57 -4.62
N ASN A 291 -6.98 12.41 -5.13
CA ASN A 291 -5.79 12.02 -4.38
C ASN A 291 -5.01 13.26 -3.91
N PHE A 292 -5.02 13.54 -2.62
CA PHE A 292 -4.17 14.54 -1.98
C PHE A 292 -2.80 13.92 -1.70
N TYR A 293 -1.80 14.29 -2.49
CA TYR A 293 -0.50 13.63 -2.52
C TYR A 293 0.66 14.60 -2.26
N ALA A 294 1.76 14.05 -1.75
CA ALA A 294 3.04 14.75 -1.63
C ALA A 294 4.04 14.12 -2.62
N PRO A 295 4.52 14.83 -3.67
CA PRO A 295 5.43 14.26 -4.67
C PRO A 295 6.72 13.63 -4.13
N TRP A 296 7.20 14.04 -2.95
CA TRP A 296 8.39 13.47 -2.32
C TRP A 296 8.10 12.28 -1.40
N LEU A 297 6.84 12.00 -1.07
CA LEU A 297 6.49 10.95 -0.13
C LEU A 297 6.39 9.59 -0.82
N TYR A 298 7.01 8.57 -0.22
CA TYR A 298 7.06 7.21 -0.77
C TYR A 298 5.66 6.63 -1.00
N TRP A 299 4.78 6.67 0.00
CA TRP A 299 3.42 6.15 -0.13
C TRP A 299 2.61 6.86 -1.23
N SER A 300 2.81 8.16 -1.42
CA SER A 300 2.16 8.90 -2.51
C SER A 300 2.65 8.43 -3.89
N ARG A 301 3.94 8.13 -4.01
CA ARG A 301 4.55 7.62 -5.25
C ARG A 301 4.15 6.17 -5.56
N ILE A 302 3.94 5.34 -4.54
CA ILE A 302 3.46 3.95 -4.72
C ILE A 302 1.98 3.94 -5.13
N VAL A 303 1.16 4.84 -4.57
CA VAL A 303 -0.27 4.91 -4.90
C VAL A 303 -0.51 5.51 -6.28
N ALA A 304 0.32 6.43 -6.75
CA ALA A 304 0.14 7.09 -8.04
C ALA A 304 -0.11 6.12 -9.23
N PRO A 305 0.73 5.10 -9.49
CA PRO A 305 0.49 4.17 -10.61
C PRO A 305 -0.77 3.30 -10.42
N GLU A 306 -1.05 2.83 -9.19
CA GLU A 306 -2.27 2.07 -8.89
C GLU A 306 -3.54 2.91 -9.10
N TYR A 307 -3.46 4.19 -8.71
CA TYR A 307 -4.53 5.17 -8.85
C TYR A 307 -4.80 5.53 -10.31
N GLU A 308 -3.76 5.74 -11.11
CA GLU A 308 -3.87 5.95 -12.57
C GLU A 308 -4.38 4.71 -13.30
N ALA A 309 -3.96 3.52 -12.88
CA ALA A 309 -4.49 2.27 -13.41
C ALA A 309 -5.98 2.09 -13.09
N ALA A 310 -6.41 2.45 -11.88
CA ALA A 310 -7.82 2.42 -11.48
C ALA A 310 -8.65 3.43 -12.29
N ALA A 311 -8.14 4.65 -12.45
CA ALA A 311 -8.75 5.69 -13.28
C ALA A 311 -8.96 5.22 -14.72
N ASN A 312 -7.97 4.54 -15.31
CA ASN A 312 -8.10 3.96 -16.65
C ASN A 312 -9.19 2.88 -16.74
N LEU A 313 -9.30 2.00 -15.75
CA LEU A 313 -10.33 0.94 -15.72
C LEU A 313 -11.75 1.47 -15.49
N LEU A 314 -11.87 2.66 -14.91
CA LEU A 314 -13.14 3.32 -14.62
C LEU A 314 -13.50 4.37 -15.68
N LYS A 315 -12.74 4.48 -16.78
CA LYS A 315 -13.12 5.30 -17.93
C LYS A 315 -14.46 4.80 -18.47
N GLY A 316 -15.48 5.66 -18.36
CA GLY A 316 -16.85 5.34 -18.77
C GLY A 316 -17.80 4.99 -17.63
N ASP A 317 -17.30 4.76 -16.41
CA ASP A 317 -18.13 4.50 -15.22
C ASP A 317 -18.70 5.80 -14.60
N GLY A 318 -18.54 6.95 -15.28
CA GLY A 318 -19.02 8.25 -14.82
C GLY A 318 -18.22 8.89 -13.68
N VAL A 319 -17.01 8.37 -13.40
CA VAL A 319 -16.13 8.87 -12.33
C VAL A 319 -14.88 9.49 -12.92
N VAL A 320 -14.56 10.70 -12.48
CA VAL A 320 -13.34 11.41 -12.88
C VAL A 320 -12.30 11.33 -11.77
N PHE A 321 -11.05 11.09 -12.14
CA PHE A 321 -9.95 11.00 -11.19
C PHE A 321 -9.12 12.26 -11.24
N ALA A 322 -8.71 12.73 -10.07
CA ALA A 322 -7.99 13.96 -9.89
C ALA A 322 -6.91 13.85 -8.81
N LYS A 323 -5.95 14.77 -8.85
CA LYS A 323 -4.87 14.85 -7.87
C LYS A 323 -4.61 16.29 -7.44
N VAL A 324 -4.27 16.46 -6.17
CA VAL A 324 -3.93 17.76 -5.54
C VAL A 324 -2.57 17.63 -4.87
N ASP A 325 -1.64 18.53 -5.19
CA ASP A 325 -0.33 18.58 -4.55
C ASP A 325 -0.40 19.39 -3.26
N VAL A 326 -0.10 18.74 -2.15
CA VAL A 326 -0.24 19.32 -0.81
C VAL A 326 0.83 20.37 -0.46
N ILE A 327 1.92 20.51 -1.26
CA ILE A 327 2.82 21.67 -1.12
C ILE A 327 2.15 22.92 -1.65
N THR A 328 1.59 22.80 -2.86
CA THR A 328 1.16 23.96 -3.64
C THR A 328 -0.20 24.44 -3.18
N ASP A 329 -1.10 23.52 -2.85
CA ASP A 329 -2.53 23.82 -2.63
C ASP A 329 -2.91 23.67 -1.15
N LYS A 330 -2.25 24.47 -0.30
CA LYS A 330 -2.36 24.38 1.17
C LYS A 330 -3.73 24.78 1.69
N GLU A 331 -4.48 25.63 0.99
CA GLU A 331 -5.83 26.00 1.41
C GLU A 331 -6.79 24.82 1.26
N LEU A 332 -6.65 24.01 0.21
CA LEU A 332 -7.42 22.78 0.06
C LEU A 332 -7.09 21.77 1.17
N VAL A 333 -5.81 21.62 1.52
CA VAL A 333 -5.36 20.77 2.63
C VAL A 333 -6.03 21.18 3.94
N ARG A 334 -6.07 22.48 4.25
CA ARG A 334 -6.74 23.00 5.45
C ARG A 334 -8.25 22.83 5.40
N LYS A 335 -8.89 23.19 4.27
CA LYS A 335 -10.34 23.10 4.08
C LYS A 335 -10.85 21.69 4.31
N TYR A 336 -10.16 20.69 3.76
CA TYR A 336 -10.54 19.29 3.85
C TYR A 336 -9.84 18.53 5.00
N ARG A 337 -9.13 19.26 5.88
CA ARG A 337 -8.46 18.73 7.09
C ARG A 337 -7.56 17.52 6.79
N ILE A 338 -6.78 17.62 5.71
CA ILE A 338 -5.90 16.54 5.26
C ILE A 338 -4.64 16.51 6.14
N ASN A 339 -4.53 15.49 6.98
CA ASN A 339 -3.46 15.38 8.00
C ASN A 339 -2.41 14.30 7.70
N ALA A 340 -2.63 13.48 6.67
CA ALA A 340 -1.74 12.42 6.25
C ALA A 340 -1.77 12.33 4.72
N TYR A 341 -0.72 11.74 4.13
CA TYR A 341 -0.62 11.60 2.68
C TYR A 341 -0.16 10.18 2.31
N PRO A 342 -0.64 9.61 1.19
CA PRO A 342 -1.75 10.13 0.40
C PRO A 342 -3.09 9.93 1.14
N THR A 343 -3.96 10.94 1.06
CA THR A 343 -5.36 10.82 1.46
C THR A 343 -6.22 10.92 0.21
N VAL A 344 -7.12 9.97 0.04
CA VAL A 344 -7.99 9.92 -1.13
C VAL A 344 -9.44 10.14 -0.69
N LEU A 345 -10.10 11.11 -1.31
CA LEU A 345 -11.51 11.43 -1.07
C LEU A 345 -12.31 11.20 -2.35
N LEU A 346 -13.50 10.61 -2.23
CA LEU A 346 -14.50 10.62 -3.30
C LEU A 346 -15.52 11.70 -3.01
N PHE A 347 -15.70 12.62 -3.95
CA PHE A 347 -16.79 13.58 -3.97
C PHE A 347 -17.93 13.00 -4.79
N ALA A 348 -19.08 12.80 -4.18
CA ALA A 348 -20.29 12.27 -4.81
C ALA A 348 -21.41 13.30 -4.67
N GLY A 349 -21.77 13.97 -5.76
CA GLY A 349 -22.73 15.06 -5.75
C GLY A 349 -22.37 16.19 -4.78
N GLY A 350 -21.08 16.50 -4.65
CA GLY A 350 -20.56 17.52 -3.73
C GLY A 350 -20.22 17.05 -2.30
N VAL A 351 -20.58 15.81 -1.94
CA VAL A 351 -20.33 15.25 -0.59
C VAL A 351 -19.04 14.44 -0.57
N ARG A 352 -18.17 14.68 0.41
CA ARG A 352 -16.89 13.97 0.53
C ARG A 352 -17.06 12.65 1.28
N LYS A 353 -16.36 11.62 0.81
CA LYS A 353 -16.23 10.33 1.46
C LYS A 353 -14.77 9.90 1.49
N LEU A 354 -14.26 9.57 2.67
CA LEU A 354 -12.91 9.07 2.83
C LEU A 354 -12.78 7.66 2.22
N TYR A 355 -11.69 7.46 1.47
CA TYR A 355 -11.22 6.15 1.09
C TYR A 355 -10.16 5.67 2.09
N ASP A 356 -10.51 4.68 2.90
CA ASP A 356 -9.68 4.12 3.98
C ASP A 356 -9.27 2.66 3.73
N HIS A 357 -9.46 2.16 2.50
CA HIS A 357 -9.09 0.80 2.12
C HIS A 357 -7.68 0.70 1.53
N ASN A 358 -7.30 -0.54 1.20
CA ASN A 358 -6.01 -0.86 0.61
C ASN A 358 -5.83 -0.18 -0.75
N ARG A 359 -4.68 0.44 -1.00
CA ARG A 359 -4.47 1.35 -2.14
C ARG A 359 -4.04 0.63 -3.42
N THR A 360 -4.55 -0.57 -3.65
CA THR A 360 -4.34 -1.30 -4.91
C THR A 360 -5.40 -0.88 -5.93
N ARG A 361 -5.07 -0.98 -7.21
CA ARG A 361 -5.97 -0.72 -8.33
C ARG A 361 -7.32 -1.41 -8.15
N ASP A 362 -7.32 -2.71 -7.86
CA ASP A 362 -8.55 -3.52 -7.82
C ASP A 362 -9.43 -3.15 -6.62
N ASP A 363 -8.83 -2.81 -5.48
CA ASP A 363 -9.58 -2.37 -4.30
C ASP A 363 -10.17 -0.96 -4.52
N ILE A 364 -9.45 -0.05 -5.18
CA ILE A 364 -9.97 1.27 -5.58
C ILE A 364 -11.15 1.09 -6.53
N VAL A 365 -11.00 0.29 -7.60
CA VAL A 365 -12.06 0.03 -8.58
C VAL A 365 -13.30 -0.56 -7.93
N ARG A 366 -13.14 -1.59 -7.10
CA ARG A 366 -14.25 -2.25 -6.40
C ARG A 366 -14.99 -1.26 -5.49
N TRP A 367 -14.24 -0.45 -4.74
CA TRP A 367 -14.82 0.49 -3.81
C TRP A 367 -15.54 1.65 -4.50
N VAL A 368 -14.98 2.19 -5.59
CA VAL A 368 -15.61 3.26 -6.36
C VAL A 368 -16.93 2.77 -6.94
N ARG A 369 -16.94 1.62 -7.63
CA ARG A 369 -18.17 1.02 -8.18
C ARG A 369 -19.24 0.80 -7.11
N LYS A 370 -18.84 0.34 -5.93
CA LYS A 370 -19.76 0.20 -4.79
C LYS A 370 -20.27 1.56 -4.29
N SER A 371 -19.42 2.58 -4.25
CA SER A 371 -19.78 3.90 -3.71
C SER A 371 -20.66 4.71 -4.65
N VAL A 372 -20.50 4.56 -5.98
CA VAL A 372 -21.36 5.26 -6.97
C VAL A 372 -22.70 4.56 -7.21
N ALA A 373 -22.85 3.30 -6.78
CA ALA A 373 -24.10 2.56 -6.92
C ALA A 373 -25.19 2.93 -5.88
N GLY A 374 -24.83 3.68 -4.83
CA GLY A 374 -25.71 4.04 -3.72
C GLY A 374 -26.03 5.53 -3.66
N VAL A 375 -26.92 5.91 -2.75
CA VAL A 375 -27.22 7.32 -2.45
C VAL A 375 -26.07 7.90 -1.60
N PRO A 376 -25.48 9.05 -1.99
CA PRO A 376 -24.43 9.72 -1.22
C PRO A 376 -24.81 9.97 0.24
N ILE A 377 -23.86 9.73 1.15
CA ILE A 377 -24.08 9.85 2.60
C ILE A 377 -23.40 11.13 3.09
N ILE A 378 -24.17 12.07 3.65
CA ILE A 378 -23.65 13.31 4.23
C ILE A 378 -23.24 13.05 5.68
N THR A 379 -21.94 13.14 5.96
CA THR A 379 -21.40 12.95 7.32
C THR A 379 -20.88 14.25 7.95
N GLU A 380 -20.43 15.19 7.13
CA GLU A 380 -19.71 16.40 7.55
C GLU A 380 -20.61 17.63 7.46
N LYS A 381 -20.55 18.51 8.47
CA LYS A 381 -21.33 19.77 8.52
C LYS A 381 -20.98 20.69 7.35
N ASP A 382 -19.69 20.84 7.06
CA ASP A 382 -19.21 21.71 5.98
C ASP A 382 -19.84 21.31 4.62
N ASP A 383 -19.96 20.01 4.35
CA ASP A 383 -20.56 19.51 3.11
C ASP A 383 -22.08 19.75 3.10
N ALA A 384 -22.75 19.61 4.24
CA ALA A 384 -24.18 19.90 4.39
C ALA A 384 -24.50 21.38 4.15
N GLU A 385 -23.70 22.29 4.72
CA GLU A 385 -23.83 23.74 4.53
C GLU A 385 -23.58 24.13 3.06
N HIS A 386 -22.55 23.55 2.44
CA HIS A 386 -22.28 23.78 1.02
C HIS A 386 -23.39 23.25 0.11
N LEU A 387 -23.95 22.07 0.43
CA LEU A 387 -25.11 21.55 -0.28
C LEU A 387 -26.30 22.49 -0.11
N LEU A 388 -26.65 22.87 1.12
CA LEU A 388 -27.78 23.74 1.43
C LEU A 388 -27.75 25.04 0.62
N ALA A 389 -26.56 25.63 0.44
CA ALA A 389 -26.35 26.86 -0.34
C ALA A 389 -26.41 26.69 -1.87
N ALA A 390 -26.36 25.46 -2.38
CA ALA A 390 -26.30 25.21 -3.82
C ALA A 390 -27.67 25.35 -4.49
N ASP A 391 -27.73 25.88 -5.71
CA ASP A 391 -28.99 26.14 -6.42
C ASP A 391 -29.48 24.95 -7.25
N PHE A 392 -29.97 23.92 -6.56
CA PHE A 392 -30.66 22.76 -7.16
C PHE A 392 -31.57 22.09 -6.12
N ILE A 393 -32.54 21.29 -6.56
CA ILE A 393 -33.42 20.55 -5.65
C ILE A 393 -32.66 19.40 -4.99
N LYS A 394 -32.70 19.32 -3.66
CA LYS A 394 -32.11 18.19 -2.91
C LYS A 394 -33.19 17.40 -2.20
N VAL A 395 -33.06 16.08 -2.25
CA VAL A 395 -33.85 15.14 -1.45
C VAL A 395 -32.92 14.54 -0.41
N VAL A 396 -33.20 14.74 0.88
CA VAL A 396 -32.36 14.27 1.98
C VAL A 396 -33.16 13.32 2.85
N GLY A 397 -32.71 12.07 2.94
CA GLY A 397 -33.25 11.08 3.87
C GLY A 397 -32.48 11.07 5.19
N PHE A 398 -33.20 11.10 6.31
CA PHE A 398 -32.63 10.94 7.65
C PHE A 398 -33.21 9.68 8.31
N TYR A 399 -32.30 8.80 8.75
CA TYR A 399 -32.65 7.47 9.29
C TYR A 399 -31.76 7.13 10.48
N ASP A 400 -32.23 6.19 11.32
CA ASP A 400 -31.43 5.64 12.41
C ASP A 400 -30.28 4.76 11.86
N THR A 401 -30.53 4.06 10.75
CA THR A 401 -29.54 3.19 10.10
C THR A 401 -29.67 3.25 8.57
N LEU A 402 -28.55 3.08 7.87
CA LEU A 402 -28.51 3.04 6.40
C LEU A 402 -28.66 1.62 5.81
N GLU A 403 -28.75 0.61 6.68
CA GLU A 403 -28.93 -0.80 6.30
C GLU A 403 -30.42 -1.19 6.15
N GLY A 404 -31.32 -0.32 6.61
CA GLY A 404 -32.76 -0.52 6.58
C GLY A 404 -33.37 -0.45 5.18
N GLU A 405 -34.65 -0.83 5.10
CA GLU A 405 -35.42 -0.81 3.85
C GLU A 405 -35.57 0.62 3.29
N ASP A 406 -35.64 1.63 4.16
CA ASP A 406 -35.85 3.02 3.75
C ASP A 406 -34.71 3.57 2.88
N SER A 407 -33.46 3.20 3.19
CA SER A 407 -32.27 3.54 2.38
C SER A 407 -32.34 2.91 0.98
N LYS A 408 -32.85 1.68 0.88
CA LYS A 408 -33.06 1.00 -0.41
C LYS A 408 -34.19 1.65 -1.21
N GLU A 409 -35.27 2.04 -0.54
CA GLU A 409 -36.41 2.68 -1.17
C GLU A 409 -36.06 4.10 -1.64
N LEU A 410 -35.20 4.82 -0.91
CA LEU A 410 -34.61 6.09 -1.37
C LEU A 410 -33.75 5.90 -2.62
N LEU A 411 -32.96 4.81 -2.68
CA LEU A 411 -32.21 4.44 -3.88
C LEU A 411 -33.12 4.08 -5.06
N VAL A 412 -34.27 3.46 -4.82
CA VAL A 412 -35.28 3.23 -5.88
C VAL A 412 -35.84 4.57 -6.36
N ALA A 413 -36.15 5.50 -5.46
CA ALA A 413 -36.63 6.83 -5.82
C ALA A 413 -35.60 7.61 -6.65
N SER A 414 -34.31 7.54 -6.29
CA SER A 414 -33.24 8.22 -7.02
C SER A 414 -33.08 7.71 -8.45
N LYS A 415 -33.25 6.39 -8.67
CA LYS A 415 -33.26 5.79 -10.02
C LYS A 415 -34.47 6.20 -10.84
N LEU A 416 -35.61 6.42 -10.21
CA LEU A 416 -36.82 6.90 -10.88
C LEU A 416 -36.77 8.40 -11.22
N ARG A 417 -35.92 9.16 -10.51
CA ARG A 417 -35.78 10.62 -10.64
C ARG A 417 -34.31 11.05 -10.78
N PRO A 418 -33.65 10.69 -11.90
CA PRO A 418 -32.26 11.08 -12.14
C PRO A 418 -32.06 12.59 -12.32
N ASP A 419 -33.15 13.34 -12.52
CA ASP A 419 -33.17 14.80 -12.60
C ASP A 419 -33.00 15.51 -11.24
N LEU A 420 -33.16 14.79 -10.13
CA LEU A 420 -33.00 15.31 -8.77
C LEU A 420 -31.76 14.74 -8.10
N LYS A 421 -31.22 15.45 -7.11
CA LYS A 421 -30.07 14.98 -6.32
C LYS A 421 -30.54 14.44 -4.97
N PHE A 422 -30.23 13.17 -4.73
CA PHE A 422 -30.61 12.45 -3.51
C PHE A 422 -29.40 12.29 -2.60
N TYR A 423 -29.65 12.43 -1.30
CA TYR A 423 -28.67 12.29 -0.23
C TYR A 423 -29.30 11.60 0.96
N GLN A 424 -28.47 11.09 1.86
CA GLN A 424 -28.93 10.53 3.12
C GLN A 424 -27.96 10.79 4.25
N THR A 425 -28.43 10.75 5.49
CA THR A 425 -27.60 10.89 6.68
C THR A 425 -28.19 10.15 7.87
N THR A 426 -27.33 9.76 8.81
CA THR A 426 -27.70 9.31 10.15
C THR A 426 -27.22 10.29 11.22
N ASN A 427 -26.57 11.38 10.81
CA ASN A 427 -26.04 12.38 11.74
C ASN A 427 -27.14 13.42 12.04
N PRO A 428 -27.64 13.51 13.28
CA PRO A 428 -28.70 14.46 13.64
C PRO A 428 -28.26 15.92 13.47
N GLU A 429 -26.97 16.23 13.64
CA GLU A 429 -26.48 17.59 13.43
C GLU A 429 -26.51 18.00 11.95
N VAL A 430 -26.25 17.05 11.04
CA VAL A 430 -26.40 17.25 9.59
C VAL A 430 -27.87 17.37 9.22
N ALA A 431 -28.73 16.53 9.80
CA ALA A 431 -30.17 16.55 9.57
C ALA A 431 -30.78 17.91 9.95
N ASN A 432 -30.33 18.51 11.07
CA ASN A 432 -30.78 19.83 11.51
C ASN A 432 -30.44 20.96 10.52
N ILE A 433 -29.33 20.86 9.79
CA ILE A 433 -28.96 21.85 8.75
C ILE A 433 -30.00 21.86 7.61
N PHE A 434 -30.64 20.73 7.34
CA PHE A 434 -31.74 20.61 6.38
C PHE A 434 -33.13 20.74 7.02
N HIS A 435 -33.20 21.32 8.23
CA HIS A 435 -34.43 21.52 9.00
C HIS A 435 -35.23 20.22 9.24
N ILE A 436 -34.54 19.09 9.29
CA ILE A 436 -35.15 17.80 9.66
C ILE A 436 -35.22 17.76 11.19
N ILE A 437 -36.42 17.61 11.73
CA ILE A 437 -36.61 17.42 13.18
C ILE A 437 -36.04 16.04 13.55
N SER A 438 -34.92 16.01 14.27
CA SER A 438 -34.24 14.75 14.61
C SER A 438 -35.07 13.82 15.51
N GLU A 439 -36.14 14.33 16.12
CA GLU A 439 -37.07 13.57 16.98
C GLU A 439 -38.07 12.72 16.17
N THR A 440 -38.31 13.06 14.89
CA THR A 440 -39.18 12.28 14.01
C THR A 440 -38.36 11.19 13.32
N GLN A 441 -38.52 9.95 13.79
CA GLN A 441 -37.88 8.78 13.19
C GLN A 441 -38.24 8.66 11.71
N HIS A 442 -37.22 8.44 10.88
CA HIS A 442 -37.33 8.10 9.45
C HIS A 442 -38.04 9.20 8.67
N THR A 443 -37.32 10.28 8.39
CA THR A 443 -37.87 11.48 7.73
C THR A 443 -37.15 11.73 6.42
N VAL A 444 -37.89 11.96 5.33
CA VAL A 444 -37.32 12.46 4.08
C VAL A 444 -37.78 13.90 3.90
N THR A 445 -36.82 14.82 3.79
CA THR A 445 -37.08 16.21 3.44
C THR A 445 -36.63 16.51 2.02
N VAL A 446 -37.35 17.44 1.40
CA VAL A 446 -37.07 17.92 0.06
C VAL A 446 -36.91 19.41 0.14
N GLN A 447 -35.71 19.89 -0.16
CA GLN A 447 -35.44 21.32 -0.31
C GLN A 447 -35.66 21.70 -1.77
N LEU A 448 -36.62 22.58 -2.01
CA LEU A 448 -37.04 22.95 -3.37
C LEU A 448 -36.14 24.01 -4.00
N ARG A 449 -35.76 25.03 -3.22
CA ARG A 449 -34.91 26.14 -3.66
C ARG A 449 -34.04 26.61 -2.51
N ALA A 450 -32.79 26.98 -2.82
CA ALA A 450 -31.86 27.52 -1.84
C ALA A 450 -32.30 28.92 -1.36
N GLU A 451 -32.81 29.75 -2.26
CA GLU A 451 -33.14 31.16 -1.98
C GLU A 451 -34.39 31.36 -1.11
N GLU A 452 -35.35 30.43 -1.17
CA GLU A 452 -36.63 30.53 -0.46
C GLU A 452 -36.70 29.65 0.79
N GLU A 453 -35.65 28.84 1.04
CA GLU A 453 -35.58 27.88 2.16
C GLU A 453 -36.87 27.06 2.36
N ILE A 454 -37.51 26.64 1.26
CA ILE A 454 -38.75 25.84 1.33
C ILE A 454 -38.39 24.37 1.48
N PHE A 455 -38.81 23.80 2.62
CA PHE A 455 -38.67 22.39 2.93
C PHE A 455 -40.03 21.70 2.93
N LEU A 456 -40.12 20.60 2.19
CA LEU A 456 -41.25 19.68 2.24
C LEU A 456 -40.86 18.41 2.97
N THR A 457 -41.66 17.99 3.93
CA THR A 457 -41.49 16.71 4.62
C THR A 457 -42.43 15.67 4.05
N PHE A 458 -41.88 14.52 3.66
CA PHE A 458 -42.67 13.37 3.22
C PHE A 458 -43.27 12.63 4.42
N ALA A 459 -44.60 12.64 4.51
CA ALA A 459 -45.38 11.87 5.49
C ALA A 459 -46.21 10.80 4.74
N GLY A 460 -45.68 9.59 4.61
CA GLY A 460 -46.32 8.52 3.84
C GLY A 460 -45.62 7.17 3.95
N SER A 461 -46.07 6.20 3.16
CA SER A 461 -45.40 4.91 3.04
C SER A 461 -44.04 5.08 2.37
N PHE A 462 -42.97 4.68 3.05
CA PHE A 462 -41.59 4.71 2.57
C PHE A 462 -41.36 3.66 1.46
N THR A 463 -41.93 3.90 0.29
CA THR A 463 -41.65 3.14 -0.92
C THR A 463 -41.09 4.07 -1.98
N GLY A 464 -40.14 3.60 -2.77
CA GLY A 464 -39.43 4.41 -3.76
C GLY A 464 -40.37 4.96 -4.83
N LYS A 465 -41.45 4.23 -5.15
CA LYS A 465 -42.52 4.75 -6.02
C LYS A 465 -43.29 5.89 -5.37
N ALA A 466 -43.69 5.76 -4.10
CA ALA A 466 -44.42 6.82 -3.41
C ALA A 466 -43.56 8.09 -3.25
N LEU A 467 -42.27 7.92 -2.93
CA LEU A 467 -41.29 9.01 -2.90
C LEU A 467 -41.12 9.65 -4.28
N ALA A 468 -40.94 8.87 -5.34
CA ALA A 468 -40.80 9.40 -6.70
C ALA A 468 -42.06 10.14 -7.18
N TYR A 469 -43.26 9.63 -6.84
CA TYR A 469 -44.54 10.27 -7.16
C TYR A 469 -44.76 11.57 -6.39
N PHE A 470 -44.40 11.59 -5.10
CA PHE A 470 -44.43 12.82 -4.30
C PHE A 470 -43.60 13.93 -4.96
N LEU A 471 -42.48 13.53 -5.58
CA LEU A 471 -41.57 14.45 -6.25
C LEU A 471 -42.02 14.88 -7.66
N CYS A 472 -43.06 14.28 -8.26
CA CYS A 472 -43.43 14.51 -9.68
C CYS A 472 -43.60 16.01 -10.02
N GLY A 473 -43.08 16.44 -11.17
CA GLY A 473 -43.34 17.77 -11.72
C GLY A 473 -42.90 17.86 -13.18
N ASP A 474 -43.82 18.21 -14.08
CA ASP A 474 -43.51 18.59 -15.45
C ASP A 474 -43.00 20.04 -15.42
N LYS A 475 -41.67 20.20 -15.54
CA LYS A 475 -41.00 21.49 -15.75
C LYS A 475 -41.14 22.54 -14.62
N GLY A 476 -40.61 22.22 -13.43
CA GLY A 476 -39.84 23.23 -12.67
C GLY A 476 -40.47 23.87 -11.43
N GLU A 477 -41.63 23.42 -10.95
CA GLU A 477 -42.15 23.82 -9.64
C GLU A 477 -42.60 22.52 -8.95
N VAL A 478 -41.88 21.99 -7.96
CA VAL A 478 -42.34 20.78 -7.26
C VAL A 478 -43.60 21.18 -6.47
N PRO A 479 -44.81 20.59 -6.66
CA PRO A 479 -45.11 19.15 -6.69
C PRO A 479 -46.23 18.68 -7.68
N CYS A 480 -46.52 17.37 -7.78
CA CYS A 480 -47.74 16.84 -8.42
C CYS A 480 -48.42 15.76 -7.56
N ILE A 481 -49.36 16.20 -6.71
CA ILE A 481 -50.28 15.31 -5.98
C ILE A 481 -51.45 14.94 -6.90
N LYS A 482 -51.60 13.64 -7.21
CA LYS A 482 -52.91 13.03 -7.48
C LYS A 482 -53.05 11.72 -6.69
N GLY A 483 -53.35 11.87 -5.39
CA GLY A 483 -53.66 10.78 -4.44
C GLY A 483 -53.58 11.28 -2.99
N LYS A 484 -54.38 10.71 -2.07
CA LYS A 484 -54.57 11.14 -0.66
C LYS A 484 -53.30 11.09 0.23
N PHE A 485 -52.29 11.92 -0.01
CA PHE A 485 -51.17 12.10 0.92
C PHE A 485 -50.98 13.60 1.18
N SER A 486 -50.96 13.97 2.47
CA SER A 486 -50.84 15.36 2.91
C SER A 486 -49.37 15.65 3.30
N PRO A 487 -48.62 16.44 2.51
CA PRO A 487 -47.29 16.88 2.92
C PRO A 487 -47.38 17.93 4.03
N VAL A 488 -46.34 17.99 4.87
CA VAL A 488 -46.13 19.09 5.81
C VAL A 488 -45.12 20.06 5.18
N VAL A 489 -45.50 21.33 5.05
CA VAL A 489 -44.68 22.39 4.46
C VAL A 489 -44.22 23.31 5.59
N TYR A 490 -42.92 23.57 5.68
CA TYR A 490 -42.36 24.57 6.57
C TYR A 490 -41.80 25.72 5.72
N SER A 491 -42.28 26.96 5.94
CA SER A 491 -41.74 28.16 5.29
C SER A 491 -41.21 29.12 6.36
N LEU A 492 -39.92 29.46 6.30
CA LEU A 492 -39.23 30.32 7.28
C LEU A 492 -39.69 31.80 7.28
N SER A 493 -40.63 32.17 6.40
CA SER A 493 -41.18 33.53 6.36
C SER A 493 -42.13 33.89 7.51
N GLU A 494 -42.54 32.94 8.35
CA GLU A 494 -43.50 33.19 9.44
C GLU A 494 -42.86 33.44 10.81
N GLU A 495 -41.60 33.03 11.05
CA GLU A 495 -40.96 33.22 12.37
C GLU A 495 -40.35 34.62 12.60
N ARG A 496 -40.17 35.44 11.56
CA ARG A 496 -39.65 36.82 11.72
C ARG A 496 -40.72 37.86 12.10
N ARG A 497 -41.99 37.48 12.26
CA ARG A 497 -43.08 38.40 12.64
C ARG A 497 -43.45 38.37 14.13
N GLY A 498 -42.76 37.59 14.95
CA GLY A 498 -43.09 37.41 16.37
C GLY A 498 -42.09 38.00 17.40
N LEU A 499 -41.07 38.73 16.97
CA LEU A 499 -39.99 39.21 17.86
C LEU A 499 -39.90 40.74 18.02
N ASP A 500 -40.85 41.51 17.48
CA ASP A 500 -40.88 42.98 17.61
C ASP A 500 -42.10 43.55 18.38
N ASP A 501 -42.99 42.68 18.90
CA ASP A 501 -44.09 43.10 19.79
C ASP A 501 -44.12 42.21 21.05
N SER A 502 -43.24 42.48 22.01
CA SER A 502 -43.33 42.02 23.40
C SER A 502 -42.53 42.92 24.34
#